data_AF-A0A1G3BRE7-F1
#
_entry.id   AF-A0A1G3BRE7-F1
#
_cell.length_a   1.000
_cell.length_b   1.000
_cell.length_c   1.000
_cell.angle_alpha   90.00
_cell.angle_beta   90.00
_cell.angle_gamma   90.00
#
_symmetry.space_group_name_H-M   'P 1'
#
loop_
_entity.id
_entity.type
_entity.pdbx_description
1 polymer ?
#
loop_
_entity_poly.entity_id
_entity_poly.type
_entity_poly.pdbx_seq_one_letter_code
_entity_poly.pdbx_strand_id
1 'polypeptide(L)' 'MAKWKPCKRRNFIKKLKRFGFEPPEPGGHHFYMRYGTYTLTLPSNKEYSVPQVRMLLNEIQRGIGKK' A
#
# COMPACT_ATOMS: atom_id res chain seq x y z
N MET A 1 11.04 16.73 11.99
CA MET A 1 10.25 15.65 11.35
C MET A 1 10.85 15.36 9.97
N ALA A 2 11.17 14.11 9.64
CA ALA A 2 11.72 13.78 8.33
C ALA A 2 10.76 14.22 7.21
N LYS A 3 11.28 14.95 6.21
CA LYS A 3 10.50 15.41 5.05
C LYS A 3 10.02 14.18 4.27
N TRP A 4 8.71 14.10 4.02
CA TRP A 4 8.15 13.03 3.20
C TRP A 4 8.74 13.10 1.80
N LYS A 5 9.16 11.95 1.27
CA LYS A 5 9.72 11.81 -0.08
C LYS A 5 8.85 10.88 -0.91
N PRO A 6 8.83 11.02 -2.25
CA PRO A 6 8.26 10.00 -3.12
C PRO A 6 8.78 8.61 -2.77
N CYS A 7 7.91 7.61 -2.89
CA CYS A 7 8.20 6.24 -2.48
C CYS A 7 8.09 5.31 -3.68
N LYS A 8 9.19 4.63 -4.02
CA LYS A 8 9.16 3.58 -5.04
C LYS A 8 8.16 2.50 -4.65
N ARG A 9 7.37 2.04 -5.61
CA ARG A 9 6.36 0.98 -5.43
C ARG A 9 6.94 -0.26 -4.73
N ARG A 10 8.14 -0.71 -5.13
CA ARG A 10 8.84 -1.84 -4.51
C ARG A 10 9.14 -1.62 -3.01
N ASN A 11 9.53 -0.40 -2.64
CA ASN A 11 9.83 -0.05 -1.24
C ASN A 11 8.54 0.01 -0.41
N PHE A 12 7.45 0.54 -1.00
CA PHE A 12 6.14 0.54 -0.36
C PHE A 12 5.66 -0.90 -0.08
N ILE A 13 5.68 -1.78 -1.08
CA ILE A 13 5.35 -3.21 -0.94
C ILE A 13 6.23 -3.88 0.12
N LYS A 14 7.54 -3.66 0.09
CA LYS A 14 8.48 -4.23 1.07
C LYS A 14 8.14 -3.81 2.50
N LYS A 15 7.71 -2.56 2.70
CA LYS A 15 7.26 -2.08 4.01
C LYS A 15 5.93 -2.73 4.41
N LEU A 16 4.94 -2.79 3.53
CA LEU A 16 3.65 -3.45 3.81
C LEU A 16 3.82 -4.92 4.20
N LYS A 17 4.70 -5.65 3.51
CA LYS A 17 5.06 -7.03 3.89
C LYS A 17 5.57 -7.13 5.32
N ARG A 18 6.42 -6.18 5.77
CA ARG A 18 6.90 -6.14 7.16
C ARG A 18 5.80 -5.81 8.17
N PHE A 19 4.73 -5.14 7.74
CA PHE A 19 3.55 -4.87 8.56
C PHE A 19 2.55 -6.04 8.58
N GLY A 20 2.84 -7.15 7.88
CA GLY A 20 1.98 -8.35 7.88
C GLY A 20 1.04 -8.45 6.68
N PHE A 21 1.19 -7.60 5.66
CA PHE A 21 0.47 -7.82 4.40
C PHE A 21 1.04 -8.99 3.62
N GLU A 22 0.16 -9.74 2.97
CA GLU A 22 0.50 -10.83 2.06
C GLU A 22 1.19 -10.32 0.78
N PRO A 23 1.92 -11.18 0.04
CA PRO A 23 2.50 -10.81 -1.25
C PRO A 23 1.48 -10.24 -2.24
N PRO A 24 1.91 -9.33 -3.15
CA PRO A 24 1.01 -8.78 -4.14
C PRO A 24 0.50 -9.87 -5.09
N GLU A 25 -0.81 -10.01 -5.18
CA GLU A 25 -1.50 -10.93 -6.07
C GLU A 25 -1.97 -10.20 -7.34
N PRO A 26 -1.91 -10.83 -8.52
CA PRO A 26 -2.46 -10.26 -9.75
C PRO A 26 -3.99 -10.28 -9.72
N GLY A 27 -4.64 -9.16 -10.00
CA GLY A 27 -6.10 -9.06 -10.10
C GLY A 27 -6.52 -8.26 -11.34
N GLY A 28 -6.39 -8.87 -12.51
CA GLY A 28 -6.71 -8.24 -13.79
C GLY A 28 -5.81 -7.02 -14.06
N HIS A 29 -6.37 -5.81 -13.93
CA HIS A 29 -5.67 -4.56 -14.26
C HIS A 29 -4.73 -4.06 -13.14
N HIS A 30 -4.97 -4.46 -11.89
CA HIS A 30 -4.18 -4.02 -10.74
C HIS A 30 -3.66 -5.20 -9.92
N PHE A 31 -2.60 -4.95 -9.15
CA PHE A 31 -2.17 -5.87 -8.12
C PHE A 31 -2.95 -5.57 -6.83
N TYR A 32 -3.06 -6.56 -5.95
CA TYR A 32 -3.69 -6.42 -4.65
C TYR A 32 -2.80 -6.98 -3.56
N MET A 33 -2.79 -6.39 -2.37
CA MET A 33 -2.18 -6.98 -1.18
C MET A 33 -3.25 -7.13 -0.10
N ARG A 34 -3.25 -8.27 0.58
CA ARG A 34 -4.24 -8.60 1.62
C ARG A 34 -3.64 -8.47 3.01
N TYR A 35 -4.48 -8.11 3.97
CA TYR A 35 -4.19 -8.08 5.41
C TYR A 35 -5.41 -8.64 6.15
N GLY A 36 -5.41 -9.94 6.41
CA GLY A 36 -6.60 -10.64 6.91
C GLY A 36 -7.76 -10.52 5.92
N THR A 37 -8.85 -9.88 6.34
CA THR A 37 -10.03 -9.63 5.50
C THR A 37 -9.95 -8.35 4.67
N TYR A 38 -8.97 -7.47 4.95
CA TYR A 38 -8.78 -6.23 4.23
C TYR A 38 -7.96 -6.46 2.95
N THR A 39 -8.42 -5.89 1.83
CA THR A 39 -7.73 -5.94 0.55
C THR A 39 -7.36 -4.53 0.10
N LEU A 40 -6.07 -4.29 -0.12
CA LEU A 40 -5.54 -3.04 -0.63
C LEU A 40 -5.26 -3.16 -2.13
N THR A 41 -5.83 -2.25 -2.92
CA THR A 41 -5.48 -2.12 -4.34
C THR A 41 -4.13 -1.43 -4.49
N LEU A 42 -3.26 -1.98 -5.33
CA LEU A 42 -1.90 -1.49 -5.55
C LEU A 42 -1.78 -0.82 -6.93
N PRO A 43 -1.64 0.51 -6.98
CA PRO A 43 -1.42 1.25 -8.23
C PRO A 43 -0.21 0.72 -8.99
N SER A 44 -0.30 0.69 -10.32
CA SER A 44 0.76 0.16 -11.21
C SER A 44 1.95 1.11 -11.38
N ASN A 45 1.83 2.37 -10.92
CA ASN A 45 2.89 3.38 -10.99
C ASN A 45 4.20 2.88 -10.37
N LYS A 46 5.35 3.15 -11.02
CA LYS A 46 6.68 2.75 -10.52
C LYS A 46 7.07 3.47 -9.22
N GLU A 47 6.62 4.71 -9.07
CA GLU A 47 6.85 5.57 -7.91
C GLU A 47 5.56 6.28 -7.51
N TYR A 48 5.36 6.43 -6.20
CA TYR A 48 4.23 7.14 -5.63
C TYR A 48 4.66 8.50 -5.15
N SER A 49 3.89 9.52 -5.53
CA SER A 49 4.04 10.86 -4.98
C SER A 49 3.70 10.86 -3.48
N VAL A 50 4.21 11.85 -2.74
CA VAL A 50 3.87 12.02 -1.33
C VAL A 50 2.36 12.05 -1.06
N PRO A 51 1.51 12.78 -1.83
CA PRO A 51 0.07 12.75 -1.60
C PRO A 51 -0.53 11.36 -1.86
N GLN A 52 -0.04 10.63 -2.87
CA GLN A 52 -0.50 9.27 -3.15
C GLN A 52 -0.14 8.30 -2.02
N VAL A 53 1.07 8.38 -1.47
CA VAL A 53 1.46 7.56 -0.30
C VAL A 53 0.58 7.87 0.90
N ARG A 54 0.30 9.15 1.19
CA ARG A 54 -0.58 9.54 2.30
C ARG A 54 -2.00 9.03 2.10
N MET A 55 -2.54 9.11 0.88
CA MET A 55 -3.84 8.58 0.53
C MET A 55 -3.91 7.07 0.80
N LEU A 56 -2.94 6.30 0.30
CA LEU A 56 -2.87 4.85 0.51
C LEU A 56 -2.77 4.48 1.99
N LEU A 57 -1.94 5.20 2.77
CA LEU A 57 -1.82 4.95 4.21
C LEU A 57 -3.12 5.27 4.96
N ASN A 58 -3.82 6.35 4.60
CA ASN A 58 -5.12 6.66 5.17
C ASN A 58 -6.18 5.59 4.84
N GLU A 59 -6.17 5.08 3.62
CA GLU A 59 -7.04 3.98 3.20
C GLU A 59 -6.77 2.72 4.01
N ILE A 60 -5.50 2.34 4.15
CA ILE A 60 -5.06 1.21 4.99
C ILE A 60 -5.51 1.39 6.44
N GLN A 61 -5.27 2.58 7.02
CA GLN A 61 -5.65 2.86 8.40
C GLN A 61 -7.17 2.73 8.61
N ARG A 62 -7.97 3.22 7.66
CA ARG A 62 -9.44 3.09 7.68
C ARG A 62 -9.90 1.65 7.44
N GLY A 63 -9.19 0.90 6.61
CA GLY A 63 -9.52 -0.48 6.27
C GLY A 63 -9.21 -1.47 7.39
N ILE A 64 -8.01 -1.37 7.97
CA ILE A 64 -7.57 -2.23 9.08
C ILE A 64 -8.27 -1.85 10.39
N GLY A 65 -8.54 -0.56 10.61
CA GLY A 65 -9.17 -0.06 11.83
C GLY A 65 -10.69 -0.27 11.91
N LYS A 66 -11.34 -0.73 10.84
CA LYS A 66 -12.73 -1.19 10.89
C LYS A 66 -12.76 -2.60 11.49
N LYS A 67 -12.81 -2.68 12.82
CA LYS A 67 -13.20 -3.86 13.57
C LYS A 67 -14.26 -3.48 14.59
#